data_AF-A0A923DM01-F1
#
_entry.id   AF-A0A923DM01-F1
#
_cell.length_a   1.000
_cell.length_b   1.000
_cell.length_c   1.000
_cell.angle_alpha   90.00
_cell.angle_beta   90.00
_cell.angle_gamma   90.00
#
_symmetry.space_group_name_H-M   'P 1'
#
loop_
_entity.id
_entity.type
_entity.pdbx_description
1 polymer ?
#
loop_
_entity_poly.entity_id
_entity_poly.type
_entity_poly.pdbx_seq_one_letter_code
_entity_poly.pdbx_strand_id
1 'polypeptide(L)'
;MAKIGVLIETKDGEVRKTSLGVLTAARQDPEGEVYALLLDPDAEGCRGLLKQYGADRIVAIQTPEAEIDSFPEGQAAALVSAVDHFQLDALLGSSGQTGRDLLARVASLNG
;
A
#
# COMPACT_ATOMS: atom_id res chain seq x y z
N MET A 1 -9.93 -16.84 2.98
CA MET A 1 -9.32 -15.85 3.88
C MET A 1 -8.93 -14.67 3.03
N ALA A 2 -9.31 -13.46 3.43
CA ALA A 2 -9.09 -12.28 2.60
C ALA A 2 -7.61 -11.86 2.62
N LYS A 3 -7.06 -11.55 1.45
CA LYS A 3 -5.75 -10.91 1.28
C LYS A 3 -5.96 -9.44 0.98
N ILE A 4 -5.65 -8.59 1.95
CA ILE A 4 -5.91 -7.15 1.87
C ILE A 4 -4.60 -6.41 1.66
N GLY A 5 -4.50 -5.66 0.56
CA GLY A 5 -3.47 -4.65 0.38
C GLY A 5 -3.81 -3.37 1.09
N VAL A 6 -2.82 -2.73 1.72
CA VAL A 6 -2.92 -1.39 2.27
C VAL A 6 -1.82 -0.53 1.68
N LEU A 7 -2.20 0.51 0.94
CA LEU A 7 -1.29 1.55 0.46
C LEU A 7 -0.75 2.34 1.65
N ILE A 8 0.57 2.26 1.85
CA ILE A 8 1.28 2.99 2.88
C ILE A 8 1.82 4.29 2.29
N GLU A 9 1.36 5.40 2.85
CA GLU A 9 1.86 6.72 2.49
C GLU A 9 2.93 7.13 3.50
N THR A 10 4.07 7.54 2.99
CA THR A 10 5.15 8.12 3.77
C THR A 10 5.20 9.64 3.58
N LYS A 11 5.82 10.33 4.52
CA LYS A 11 6.20 11.74 4.39
C LYS A 11 7.47 11.94 5.19
N ASP A 12 8.51 12.50 4.56
CA ASP A 12 9.80 12.77 5.22
C ASP A 12 10.40 11.50 5.87
N GLY A 13 10.23 10.33 5.24
CA GLY A 13 10.68 9.03 5.75
C GLY A 13 9.79 8.40 6.83
N GLU A 14 8.73 9.07 7.27
CA GLU A 14 7.82 8.56 8.30
C GLU A 14 6.49 8.07 7.71
N VAL A 15 5.96 6.97 8.24
CA VAL A 15 4.64 6.46 7.86
C VAL A 15 3.55 7.38 8.41
N ARG A 16 2.62 7.80 7.55
CA ARG A 16 1.48 8.62 7.97
C ARG A 16 0.58 7.84 8.94
N LYS A 17 0.13 8.52 10.00
CA LYS A 17 -0.81 7.95 10.99
C LYS A 17 -2.09 7.42 10.37
N THR A 18 -2.56 8.01 9.27
CA THR A 18 -3.74 7.52 8.54
C THR A 18 -3.51 6.13 7.95
N SER A 19 -2.34 5.84 7.36
CA SER A 19 -1.99 4.51 6.86
C SER A 19 -1.92 3.48 8.00
N LEU A 20 -1.43 3.87 9.18
CA LEU A 20 -1.45 3.01 10.37
C LEU A 20 -2.87 2.66 10.83
N GLY A 21 -3.80 3.62 10.80
CA GLY A 21 -5.21 3.38 11.09
C GLY A 21 -5.87 2.43 10.08
N VAL A 22 -5.54 2.57 8.79
CA VAL A 22 -6.03 1.67 7.74
C VAL A 22 -5.50 0.24 7.93
N LEU A 23 -4.22 0.07 8.30
CA LEU A 23 -3.67 -1.24 8.64
C LEU A 23 -4.41 -1.91 9.80
N THR A 24 -4.67 -1.16 10.87
CA THR A 24 -5.42 -1.67 12.03
C THR A 24 -6.86 -2.04 11.67
N ALA A 25 -7.48 -1.30 10.75
CA ALA A 25 -8.80 -1.62 10.23
C ALA A 25 -8.77 -2.88 9.34
N ALA A 26 -7.77 -3.04 8.48
CA ALA A 26 -7.59 -4.22 7.64
C ALA A 26 -7.39 -5.50 8.48
N ARG A 27 -6.70 -5.39 9.62
CA ARG A 27 -6.44 -6.50 10.55
C ARG A 27 -7.66 -6.95 11.37
N GLN A 28 -8.82 -6.33 11.21
CA GLN A 28 -10.04 -6.76 11.94
C GLN A 28 -10.49 -8.18 11.54
N ASP A 29 -10.11 -8.67 10.36
CA ASP A 29 -10.21 -10.09 10.01
C ASP A 29 -8.99 -10.83 10.59
N PRO A 30 -9.14 -11.61 11.69
CA PRO A 30 -8.02 -12.32 12.32
C PRO A 30 -7.49 -13.47 11.45
N GLU A 31 -8.29 -13.92 10.49
CA GLU A 31 -7.98 -15.00 9.56
C GLU A 31 -7.44 -14.47 8.22
N GLY A 32 -7.55 -13.17 7.97
CA GLY A 32 -7.03 -12.50 6.78
C GLY A 32 -5.53 -12.22 6.83
N GLU A 33 -4.93 -12.08 5.65
CA GLU A 33 -3.54 -11.62 5.49
C GLU A 33 -3.52 -10.14 5.06
N VAL A 34 -2.72 -9.32 5.75
CA VAL A 34 -2.58 -7.89 5.46
C VAL A 34 -1.20 -7.60 4.85
N TYR A 35 -1.21 -7.01 3.66
CA TYR A 35 -0.04 -6.62 2.87
C TYR A 35 0.13 -5.09 2.92
N ALA A 36 1.15 -4.61 3.64
CA ALA A 36 1.57 -3.21 3.58
C ALA A 36 2.37 -2.96 2.29
N LEU A 37 1.81 -2.18 1.38
CA LEU A 37 2.39 -1.85 0.08
C LEU A 37 3.07 -0.48 0.14
N LEU A 38 4.38 -0.43 -0.11
CA LEU A 38 5.18 0.79 -0.17
C LEU A 38 5.70 0.97 -1.59
N LEU A 39 5.54 2.15 -2.18
CA LEU A 39 6.15 2.51 -3.47
C LEU A 39 7.60 3.03 -3.33
N ASP A 40 8.14 2.97 -2.11
CA ASP A 40 9.44 3.53 -1.72
C ASP A 40 10.47 2.40 -1.47
N PRO A 41 11.73 2.57 -1.89
CA PRO A 41 12.82 1.62 -1.61
C PRO A 41 13.14 1.41 -0.12
N ASP A 42 12.88 2.36 0.79
CA ASP A 42 13.21 2.21 2.22
C ASP A 42 12.07 1.61 3.07
N ALA A 43 11.69 0.37 2.74
CA ALA A 43 10.73 -0.38 3.55
C ALA A 43 11.30 -0.92 4.87
N GLU A 44 12.63 -0.93 5.04
CA GLU A 44 13.25 -1.50 6.25
C GLU A 44 13.09 -0.58 7.47
N GLY A 45 13.24 0.74 7.29
CA GLY A 45 13.12 1.71 8.39
C GLY A 45 11.77 1.67 9.12
N CYS A 46 10.70 1.31 8.42
CA CYS A 46 9.34 1.28 8.97
C CYS A 46 8.82 -0.14 9.29
N ARG A 47 9.61 -1.19 9.07
CA ARG A 47 9.15 -2.59 9.16
C ARG A 47 8.55 -2.95 10.52
N GLY A 48 9.20 -2.56 11.60
CA GLY A 48 8.74 -2.85 12.97
C GLY A 48 7.40 -2.18 13.28
N LEU A 49 7.26 -0.91 12.86
CA LEU A 49 6.04 -0.13 13.03
C LEU A 49 4.87 -0.74 12.26
N LEU A 50 5.07 -1.08 10.98
CA LEU A 50 4.00 -1.66 10.15
C LEU A 50 3.51 -3.01 10.71
N LYS A 51 4.42 -3.85 11.21
CA LYS A 51 4.05 -5.10 11.90
C LYS A 51 3.22 -4.86 13.16
N GLN A 52 3.60 -3.87 13.98
CA GLN A 52 2.87 -3.52 15.19
C GLN A 52 1.42 -3.12 14.91
N TYR A 53 1.16 -2.49 13.76
CA TYR A 53 -0.17 -2.05 13.35
C TYR A 53 -0.96 -3.09 12.54
N GLY A 54 -0.42 -4.30 12.38
CA GLY A 54 -1.14 -5.43 11.82
C GLY A 54 -0.77 -5.80 10.38
N ALA A 55 0.41 -5.45 9.88
CA ALA A 55 0.90 -6.01 8.60
C ALA A 55 1.52 -7.41 8.78
N ASP A 56 1.07 -8.40 7.99
CA ASP A 56 1.73 -9.71 7.88
C ASP A 56 2.90 -9.66 6.91
N ARG A 57 2.68 -8.96 5.79
CA ARG A 57 3.63 -8.81 4.70
C ARG A 57 3.90 -7.33 4.49
N ILE A 58 5.17 -7.01 4.23
CA ILE A 58 5.61 -5.66 3.90
C ILE A 58 6.30 -5.77 2.55
N VAL A 59 5.74 -5.07 1.56
CA VAL A 59 6.11 -5.16 0.16
C VAL A 59 6.67 -3.81 -0.27
N ALA A 60 7.97 -3.78 -0.56
CA ALA A 60 8.59 -2.66 -1.25
C ALA A 60 8.40 -2.87 -2.76
N ILE A 61 7.61 -1.99 -3.38
CA ILE A 61 7.34 -1.98 -4.81
C ILE A 61 8.36 -1.04 -5.44
N GLN A 62 9.32 -1.63 -6.14
CA GLN A 62 10.34 -0.88 -6.87
C GLN A 62 9.90 -0.74 -8.33
N THR A 63 10.12 0.45 -8.87
CA THR A 63 9.90 0.74 -10.29
C THR A 63 11.21 1.22 -10.91
N PRO A 64 11.46 0.97 -12.20
CA PRO A 64 12.67 1.44 -12.88
C PRO A 64 12.71 2.97 -13.06
N GLU A 65 11.57 3.66 -12.90
CA GLU A 65 11.45 5.11 -13.00
C GLU A 65 12.09 5.82 -11.80
N ALA A 66 13.09 6.67 -12.06
CA ALA A 66 13.85 7.39 -11.02
C ALA A 66 13.03 8.40 -10.20
N GLU A 67 11.86 8.82 -10.68
CA GLU A 67 10.99 9.81 -10.04
C GLU A 67 9.55 9.29 -9.93
N ILE A 68 9.38 8.06 -9.43
CA ILE A 68 8.07 7.43 -9.31
C ILE A 68 7.08 8.29 -8.52
N ASP A 69 7.54 9.07 -7.54
CA ASP A 69 6.74 10.03 -6.75
C ASP A 69 6.03 11.09 -7.60
N SER A 70 6.63 11.48 -8.72
CA SER A 70 6.09 12.47 -9.67
C SER A 70 5.23 11.82 -10.76
N PHE A 71 5.12 10.49 -10.79
CA PHE A 71 4.49 9.73 -11.88
C PHE A 71 3.32 8.86 -11.39
N PRO A 72 2.14 9.46 -11.15
CA PRO A 72 0.99 8.77 -10.55
C PRO A 72 0.42 7.64 -11.43
N GLU A 73 0.61 7.70 -12.75
CA GLU A 73 0.22 6.62 -13.66
C GLU A 73 1.10 5.38 -13.44
N GLY A 74 2.42 5.56 -13.32
CA GLY A 74 3.35 4.47 -12.99
C GLY A 74 3.09 3.90 -11.61
N GLN A 75 2.82 4.74 -10.61
CA GLN A 75 2.43 4.29 -9.27
C GLN A 75 1.19 3.41 -9.30
N ALA A 76 0.15 3.83 -10.02
CA ALA A 76 -1.08 3.05 -10.16
C ALA A 76 -0.82 1.71 -10.87
N ALA A 77 -0.05 1.70 -11.97
CA ALA A 77 0.31 0.47 -12.67
C ALA A 77 1.14 -0.50 -11.80
N ALA A 78 2.04 0.04 -10.97
CA ALA A 78 2.84 -0.74 -10.03
C ALA A 78 1.97 -1.34 -8.91
N LEU A 79 1.00 -0.58 -8.39
CA LEU A 79 0.01 -1.08 -7.43
C LEU A 79 -0.89 -2.16 -8.03
N VAL A 80 -1.36 -1.99 -9.27
CA VAL A 80 -2.10 -3.02 -10.01
C VAL A 80 -1.27 -4.30 -10.12
N SER A 81 0.01 -4.17 -10.52
CA SER A 81 0.92 -5.30 -10.63
C SER A 81 1.11 -6.02 -9.29
N ALA A 82 1.15 -5.29 -8.17
CA ALA A 82 1.22 -5.89 -6.83
C ALA A 82 -0.10 -6.58 -6.45
N VAL A 83 -1.26 -5.97 -6.73
CA VAL A 83 -2.58 -6.57 -6.53
C VAL A 83 -2.68 -7.90 -7.26
N ASP A 84 -2.28 -7.94 -8.53
CA ASP A 84 -2.30 -9.15 -9.34
C ASP A 84 -1.27 -10.17 -8.86
N HIS A 85 -0.04 -9.76 -8.61
CA HIS A 85 1.03 -10.67 -8.19
C HIS A 85 0.71 -11.39 -6.87
N PHE A 86 0.18 -10.67 -5.89
CA PHE A 86 -0.16 -11.24 -4.59
C PHE A 86 -1.60 -11.79 -4.52
N GLN A 87 -2.38 -11.63 -5.59
CA GLN A 87 -3.79 -12.04 -5.68
C GLN A 87 -4.59 -11.43 -4.52
N LEU A 88 -4.52 -10.10 -4.38
CA LEU A 88 -5.19 -9.37 -3.32
C LEU A 88 -6.69 -9.26 -3.63
N ASP A 89 -7.53 -9.53 -2.63
CA ASP A 89 -9.00 -9.44 -2.74
C ASP A 89 -9.49 -7.98 -2.65
N ALA A 90 -8.70 -7.11 -1.99
CA ALA A 90 -9.02 -5.70 -1.83
C ALA A 90 -7.74 -4.86 -1.69
N LEU A 91 -7.83 -3.60 -2.12
CA LEU A 91 -6.82 -2.57 -1.87
C LEU A 91 -7.46 -1.42 -1.08
N LEU A 92 -6.90 -1.13 0.09
CA LEU A 92 -7.29 -0.03 0.96
C LEU A 92 -6.21 1.05 0.97
N GLY A 93 -6.59 2.28 1.29
CA GLY A 93 -5.67 3.39 1.45
C GLY A 93 -6.35 4.54 2.18
N SER A 94 -5.59 5.61 2.45
CA SER A 94 -6.19 6.77 3.11
C SER A 94 -7.07 7.57 2.15
N SER A 95 -8.00 8.34 2.71
CA SER A 95 -8.85 9.27 1.95
C SER A 95 -8.21 10.64 1.72
N GLY A 96 -6.89 10.77 1.91
CA GLY A 96 -6.12 11.97 1.56
C GLY A 96 -6.00 12.17 0.04
N GLN A 97 -5.35 13.26 -0.38
CA GLN A 97 -5.22 13.61 -1.80
C GLN A 97 -4.55 12.48 -2.62
N THR A 98 -3.39 12.00 -2.17
CA THR A 98 -2.63 10.92 -2.82
C THR A 98 -3.41 9.61 -2.82
N GLY A 99 -3.91 9.18 -1.66
CA GLY A 99 -4.69 7.94 -1.56
C GLY A 99 -5.94 7.95 -2.45
N ARG A 100 -6.71 9.04 -2.49
CA ARG A 100 -7.89 9.15 -3.37
C ARG A 100 -7.54 9.09 -4.85
N ASP A 101 -6.49 9.81 -5.28
CA ASP A 101 -6.07 9.82 -6.68
C ASP A 101 -5.58 8.43 -7.11
N LEU A 102 -4.67 7.82 -6.35
CA LEU A 102 -4.11 6.51 -6.69
C LEU A 102 -5.15 5.40 -6.66
N LEU A 103 -6.01 5.34 -5.64
CA LEU A 103 -7.06 4.32 -5.57
C LEU A 103 -8.04 4.43 -6.74
N ALA A 104 -8.40 5.66 -7.14
CA ALA A 104 -9.27 5.86 -8.30
C ALA A 104 -8.60 5.40 -9.61
N ARG A 105 -7.31 5.68 -9.79
CA ARG A 105 -6.54 5.21 -10.96
C ARG A 105 -6.42 3.69 -10.99
N VAL A 106 -6.07 3.07 -9.86
CA VAL A 106 -5.98 1.60 -9.74
C VAL A 106 -7.33 0.96 -10.08
N ALA A 107 -8.43 1.48 -9.53
CA ALA A 107 -9.77 0.99 -9.84
C ALA A 107 -10.14 1.15 -11.32
N SER A 108 -9.62 2.18 -11.99
CA SER A 108 -9.86 2.41 -13.43
C SER A 108 -9.05 1.48 -14.33
N LEU A 109 -7.93 0.95 -13.85
CA LEU A 109 -7.07 0.01 -14.58
C LEU A 109 -7.49 -1.45 -14.41
N ASN A 110 -8.14 -1.77 -13.28
CA ASN A 110 -8.61 -3.11 -12.92
C ASN A 110 -10.12 -3.32 -13.11
N GLY A 111 -10.78 -2.40 -13.82
CA GLY A 111 -12.22 -2.45 -14.11
C GLY A 111 -12.60 -3.30 -15.31
#